data_AF-A0A0B7BUD4-F1
#
_entry.id   AF-A0A0B7BUD4-F1
#
_cell.length_a   1.000
_cell.length_b   1.000
_cell.length_c   1.000
_cell.angle_alpha   90.00
_cell.angle_beta   90.00
_cell.angle_gamma   90.00
#
_symmetry.space_group_name_H-M   'P 1'
#
loop_
_entity.id
_entity.type
_entity.pdbx_description
1 polymer ?
#
loop_
_entity_poly.entity_id
_entity_poly.type
_entity_poly.pdbx_seq_one_letter_code
_entity_poly.pdbx_strand_id
1 'polypeptide(L)'
;KCCRRHDLCPLVIPRLTWKYGMFNYRLHTLSHCRCDRKFRKCLKASTSPLAHLIGQIYFNVVGPQCFKFTQKSTCAQRFWWGGCREWANTKVAFPKKQRSFK
;
A
#
# COMPACT_ATOMS: atom_id res chain seq x y z
N LYS A 1 16.01 7.99 -10.89
CA LYS A 1 14.71 8.09 -11.61
C LYS A 1 13.60 7.20 -11.02
N CYS A 2 13.86 5.90 -10.74
CA CYS A 2 12.84 4.99 -10.22
C CYS A 2 12.23 5.42 -8.87
N CYS A 3 13.06 5.81 -7.90
CA CYS A 3 12.60 6.24 -6.56
C CYS A 3 11.70 7.48 -6.64
N ARG A 4 12.13 8.54 -7.32
CA ARG A 4 11.31 9.76 -7.53
C ARG A 4 9.93 9.45 -8.12
N ARG A 5 9.81 8.50 -9.05
CA ARG A 5 8.51 8.10 -9.61
C ARG A 5 7.65 7.30 -8.62
N HIS A 6 8.28 6.56 -7.72
CA HIS A 6 7.62 5.83 -6.65
C HIS A 6 7.12 6.77 -5.54
N ASP A 7 7.92 7.77 -5.18
CA ASP A 7 7.56 8.78 -4.17
C ASP A 7 6.35 9.62 -4.62
N LEU A 8 6.24 9.91 -5.92
CA LEU A 8 5.10 10.60 -6.53
C LEU A 8 3.87 9.70 -6.75
N CYS A 9 3.76 8.58 -6.01
CA CYS A 9 2.57 7.73 -6.10
C CYS A 9 1.32 8.50 -5.65
N PRO A 10 0.26 8.61 -6.47
CA PRO A 10 -0.93 9.39 -6.12
C PRO A 10 -1.77 8.73 -5.00
N LEU A 11 -1.60 7.43 -4.81
CA LEU A 11 -2.38 6.62 -3.89
C LEU A 11 -1.47 6.08 -2.79
N VAL A 12 -1.43 6.82 -1.68
CA VAL A 12 -0.68 6.48 -0.48
C VAL A 12 -1.56 6.60 0.77
N ILE A 13 -1.22 5.81 1.79
CA ILE A 13 -1.75 5.90 3.16
C ILE A 13 -0.56 6.23 4.06
N PRO A 14 -0.46 7.46 4.59
CA PRO A 14 0.65 7.86 5.45
C PRO A 14 0.79 6.98 6.70
N ARG A 15 1.97 7.00 7.32
CA ARG A 15 2.20 6.30 8.61
C ARG A 15 1.20 6.78 9.66
N LEU A 16 0.69 5.88 10.50
CA LEU A 16 -0.17 6.21 11.65
C LEU A 16 -1.40 7.07 11.30
N THR A 17 -1.98 6.89 10.13
CA THR A 17 -3.18 7.64 9.68
C THR A 17 -4.30 6.73 9.19
N TRP A 18 -5.53 7.23 9.29
CA TRP A 18 -6.72 6.66 8.66
C TRP A 18 -6.87 7.19 7.24
N LYS A 19 -6.95 6.29 6.26
CA LYS A 19 -7.30 6.66 4.88
C LYS A 19 -7.91 5.47 4.16
N TYR A 20 -8.83 5.72 3.23
CA TYR A 20 -9.50 4.67 2.44
C TYR A 20 -10.13 3.55 3.30
N GLY A 21 -10.71 3.89 4.45
CA GLY A 21 -11.34 2.93 5.35
C GLY A 21 -10.36 1.97 6.06
N MET A 22 -9.08 2.30 6.13
CA MET A 22 -8.05 1.49 6.79
C MET A 22 -7.07 2.37 7.58
N PHE A 23 -6.72 1.97 8.80
CA PHE A 23 -5.62 2.58 9.55
C PHE A 23 -4.29 1.93 9.20
N ASN A 24 -3.28 2.76 8.90
CA ASN A 24 -1.93 2.29 8.71
C ASN A 24 -1.15 2.32 10.03
N TYR A 25 -1.18 1.21 10.79
CA TYR A 25 -0.41 1.04 12.03
C TYR A 25 1.13 1.07 11.84
N ARG A 26 1.63 1.09 10.60
CA ARG A 26 3.07 1.04 10.32
C ARG A 26 3.70 2.41 10.44
N LEU A 27 4.98 2.43 10.82
CA LEU A 27 5.80 3.64 10.89
C LEU A 27 6.32 4.11 9.52
N HIS A 28 5.78 3.60 8.42
CA HIS A 28 6.11 4.01 7.07
C HIS A 28 4.83 4.17 6.23
N THR A 29 4.93 4.96 5.17
CA THR A 29 3.83 5.17 4.22
C THR A 29 3.59 3.89 3.41
N LEU A 30 2.32 3.49 3.32
CA LEU A 30 1.89 2.42 2.41
C LEU A 30 1.56 3.01 1.05
N SER A 31 2.17 2.47 0.00
CA SER A 31 1.86 2.82 -1.38
C SER A 31 0.89 1.82 -2.00
N HIS A 32 0.16 2.26 -3.03
CA HIS A 32 -0.71 1.35 -3.78
C HIS A 32 0.14 0.31 -4.52
N CYS A 33 -0.28 -0.96 -4.53
CA CYS A 33 0.49 -2.06 -5.13
C CYS A 33 0.82 -1.88 -6.62
N ARG A 34 0.11 -0.99 -7.33
CA ARG A 34 0.46 -0.61 -8.71
C ARG A 34 1.76 0.22 -8.77
N CYS A 35 1.97 1.12 -7.81
CA CYS A 35 3.19 1.93 -7.70
C CYS A 35 4.39 1.02 -7.41
N ASP A 36 4.29 0.16 -6.39
CA ASP A 36 5.41 -0.71 -6.01
C ASP A 36 5.75 -1.72 -7.11
N ARG A 37 4.75 -2.25 -7.83
CA ARG A 37 4.99 -3.11 -8.99
C ARG A 37 5.72 -2.39 -10.12
N LYS A 38 5.38 -1.11 -10.38
CA LYS A 38 6.11 -0.29 -11.37
C LYS A 38 7.51 0.02 -10.89
N PHE A 39 7.68 0.31 -9.60
CA PHE A 39 8.97 0.56 -8.99
C PHE A 39 9.89 -0.67 -9.12
N ARG A 40 9.39 -1.86 -8.76
CA ARG A 40 10.10 -3.12 -8.93
C ARG A 40 10.55 -3.37 -10.37
N LYS A 41 9.65 -3.16 -11.34
CA LYS A 41 9.97 -3.29 -12.77
C LYS A 41 11.04 -2.28 -13.22
N CYS A 42 10.94 -1.04 -12.76
CA CYS A 42 11.90 0.02 -13.06
C CYS A 42 13.30 -0.32 -12.55
N LEU A 43 13.40 -0.79 -11.31
CA LEU A 43 14.68 -1.19 -10.71
C LEU A 43 15.31 -2.37 -11.44
N LYS A 44 14.52 -3.40 -11.81
CA LYS A 44 15.02 -4.55 -12.59
C LYS A 44 15.51 -4.18 -14.00
N ALA A 45 14.89 -3.19 -14.63
CA ALA A 45 15.26 -2.73 -15.96
C ALA A 45 16.49 -1.79 -15.95
N SER A 46 16.95 -1.37 -14.77
CA SER A 46 18.09 -0.48 -14.62
C SER A 46 19.39 -1.27 -14.64
N THR A 47 20.37 -0.81 -15.41
CA THR A 47 21.73 -1.37 -15.44
C THR A 47 22.57 -1.00 -14.21
N SER A 48 22.14 -0.01 -13.43
CA SER A 48 22.85 0.42 -12.21
C SER A 48 22.85 -0.67 -11.12
N PRO A 49 24.03 -1.03 -10.56
CA PRO A 49 24.13 -1.95 -9.41
C PRO A 49 23.38 -1.42 -8.18
N LEU A 50 23.40 -0.10 -7.97
CA LEU A 50 22.67 0.54 -6.87
C LEU A 50 21.16 0.31 -6.98
N ALA A 51 20.60 0.28 -8.20
CA ALA A 51 19.18 -0.01 -8.39
C ALA A 51 18.81 -1.43 -7.97
N HIS A 52 19.70 -2.40 -8.24
CA HIS A 52 19.51 -3.79 -7.79
C HIS A 52 19.59 -3.90 -6.27
N LEU A 53 20.57 -3.25 -5.65
CA LEU A 53 20.70 -3.21 -4.18
C LEU A 53 19.46 -2.60 -3.52
N ILE A 54 18.97 -1.46 -4.01
CA ILE A 54 17.73 -0.83 -3.52
C ILE A 54 16.54 -1.79 -3.68
N GLY A 55 16.48 -2.53 -4.78
CA GLY A 55 15.46 -3.55 -5.01
C GLY A 55 15.48 -4.66 -3.96
N GLN A 56 16.66 -5.20 -3.67
CA GLN A 56 16.83 -6.23 -2.64
C GLN A 56 16.45 -5.71 -1.26
N ILE A 57 16.97 -4.54 -0.85
CA ILE A 57 16.67 -3.94 0.45
C ILE A 57 15.16 -3.69 0.57
N TYR A 58 14.55 -3.02 -0.40
CA TYR A 58 13.15 -2.62 -0.31
C TYR A 58 12.19 -3.82 -0.30
N PHE A 59 12.35 -4.78 -1.22
CA PHE A 59 11.34 -5.85 -1.40
C PHE A 59 11.66 -7.14 -0.64
N ASN A 60 12.91 -7.37 -0.23
CA ASN A 60 13.31 -8.61 0.45
C ASN A 60 13.67 -8.39 1.93
N VAL A 61 14.32 -7.26 2.28
CA VAL A 61 14.73 -6.98 3.65
C VAL A 61 13.65 -6.21 4.41
N VAL A 62 13.30 -5.01 3.95
CA VAL A 62 12.22 -4.20 4.56
C VAL A 62 10.87 -4.83 4.29
N GLY A 63 10.66 -5.31 3.06
CA GLY A 63 9.45 -6.00 2.62
C GLY A 63 8.15 -5.29 3.03
N PRO A 64 8.01 -3.96 2.82
CA PRO A 64 6.83 -3.25 3.29
C PRO A 64 5.60 -3.85 2.61
N GLN A 65 4.42 -3.72 3.21
CA GLN A 65 3.20 -4.10 2.50
C GLN A 65 2.81 -3.00 1.50
N CYS A 66 2.04 -3.35 0.50
CA CYS A 66 1.35 -2.40 -0.36
C CYS A 66 -0.16 -2.56 -0.17
N PHE A 67 -0.99 -1.65 -0.68
CA PHE A 67 -2.45 -1.84 -0.61
C PHE A 67 -3.12 -1.90 -1.97
N LYS A 68 -4.26 -2.60 -2.04
CA LYS A 68 -5.22 -2.56 -3.15
C LYS A 68 -6.59 -2.20 -2.61
N PHE A 69 -7.46 -1.68 -3.47
CA PHE A 69 -8.86 -1.53 -3.10
C PHE A 69 -9.60 -2.87 -3.20
N THR A 70 -10.45 -3.14 -2.21
CA THR A 70 -11.41 -4.25 -2.21
C THR A 70 -12.78 -3.72 -1.82
N GLN A 71 -13.84 -4.40 -2.25
CA GLN A 71 -15.17 -4.17 -1.69
C GLN A 71 -15.26 -4.93 -0.38
N LYS A 72 -15.75 -4.28 0.67
CA LYS A 72 -16.04 -4.89 1.96
C LYS A 72 -17.37 -4.36 2.49
N SER A 73 -18.17 -5.23 3.07
CA SER A 73 -19.34 -4.82 3.85
C SER A 73 -18.87 -4.05 5.07
N THR A 74 -19.19 -2.76 5.11
CA THR A 74 -18.89 -1.86 6.22
C THR A 74 -20.18 -1.26 6.74
N CYS A 75 -20.19 -0.94 8.02
CA CYS A 75 -21.34 -0.31 8.64
C CYS A 75 -21.54 1.11 8.10
N ALA A 76 -22.64 1.34 7.39
CA ALA A 76 -23.01 2.62 6.79
C ALA A 76 -23.68 3.54 7.81
N GLN A 77 -24.54 2.96 8.67
CA GLN A 77 -25.18 3.65 9.78
C GLN A 77 -25.03 2.86 11.07
N ARG A 78 -24.72 3.58 12.16
CA ARG A 78 -24.66 3.02 13.51
C ARG A 78 -25.82 3.51 14.37
N PHE A 79 -26.26 2.67 15.29
CA PHE A 79 -27.11 3.07 16.40
C PHE A 79 -26.29 3.85 17.44
N TRP A 80 -26.96 4.61 18.32
CA TRP A 80 -26.30 5.41 19.36
C TRP A 80 -25.49 4.57 20.37
N TRP A 81 -25.92 3.32 20.66
CA TRP A 81 -25.17 2.36 21.46
C TRP A 81 -24.00 1.67 20.72
N GLY A 82 -23.69 2.09 19.49
CA GLY A 82 -22.54 1.62 18.71
C GLY A 82 -22.77 0.38 17.82
N GLY A 83 -23.95 -0.26 17.90
CA GLY A 83 -24.34 -1.35 17.00
C GLY A 83 -24.49 -0.90 15.54
N CYS A 84 -24.36 -1.82 14.58
CA CYS A 84 -24.58 -1.48 13.17
C CYS A 84 -26.05 -1.61 12.78
N ARG A 85 -26.61 -0.53 12.21
CA ARG A 85 -27.99 -0.50 11.70
C ARG A 85 -28.07 -0.96 10.25
N GLU A 86 -27.15 -0.48 9.42
CA GLU A 86 -27.15 -0.75 7.98
C GLU A 86 -25.75 -1.05 7.47
N TRP A 87 -25.65 -2.07 6.63
CA TRP A 87 -24.42 -2.51 6.00
C TRP A 87 -24.39 -2.06 4.54
N ALA A 88 -23.28 -1.47 4.12
CA ALA A 88 -23.04 -1.09 2.73
C ALA A 88 -21.70 -1.65 2.23
N ASN A 89 -21.66 -2.06 0.96
CA ASN A 89 -20.43 -2.44 0.30
C ASN A 89 -19.61 -1.18 -0.02
N THR A 90 -18.50 -0.99 0.67
CA THR A 90 -17.60 0.15 0.44
C THR A 90 -16.24 -0.29 -0.04
N LYS A 91 -15.62 0.61 -0.81
CA LYS A 91 -14.29 0.41 -1.38
C LYS A 91 -13.24 0.81 -0.35
N VAL A 92 -12.63 -0.19 0.28
CA VAL A 92 -11.62 0.00 1.33
C VAL A 92 -10.24 -0.46 0.87
N ALA A 93 -9.20 0.12 1.46
CA ALA A 93 -7.84 -0.33 1.27
C ALA A 93 -7.59 -1.65 2.02
N PHE A 94 -6.99 -2.60 1.32
CA PHE A 94 -6.61 -3.90 1.84
C PHE A 94 -5.10 -4.12 1.65
N PRO A 95 -4.33 -4.33 2.73
CA PRO A 95 -2.91 -4.60 2.64
C PRO A 95 -2.62 -5.94 1.96
N LYS A 96 -1.57 -5.98 1.13
CA LYS A 96 -1.09 -7.19 0.46
C LYS A 96 0.42 -7.30 0.67
N LYS A 97 0.89 -8.54 0.84
CA LYS A 97 2.31 -8.86 0.78
C LYS A 97 2.85 -8.57 -0.62
N GLN A 98 4.06 -8.02 -0.68
CA GLN A 98 4.74 -7.76 -1.92
C GLN A 98 5.42 -9.01 -2.46
N ARG A 99 5.69 -9.01 -3.77
CA ARG A 99 6.51 -10.06 -4.38
C ARG A 99 7.98 -9.69 -4.22
N SER A 100 8.82 -10.66 -3.88
CA SER A 100 10.27 -10.48 -3.76
C SER A 100 10.91 -9.91 -5.02
N PHE A 101 12.05 -9.27 -4.81
CA PHE A 101 12.97 -8.84 -5.86
C PHE A 101 13.91 -10.02 -6.17
N LYS A 102 13.67 -10.62 -7.32
CA LYS A 102 14.53 -11.64 -7.94
C LYS A 102 15.38 -11.00 -9.02
#